data_AF-A0A432RY23-F1
#
_entry.id   AF-A0A432RY23-F1
#
_cell.length_a   1.000
_cell.length_b   1.000
_cell.length_c   1.000
_cell.angle_alpha   90.00
_cell.angle_beta   90.00
_cell.angle_gamma   90.00
#
_symmetry.space_group_name_H-M   'P 1'
#
loop_
_entity.id
_entity.type
_entity.pdbx_description
1 polymer ?
#
loop_
_entity_poly.entity_id
_entity_poly.type
_entity_poly.pdbx_seq_one_letter_code
_entity_poly.pdbx_strand_id
1 'polypeptide(L)'
;VCGIKHDPKGKSETDVKGKDSYRMYSSGAEQVILVSPKKITSFVRNNGNEDIKEIIDKFVMEEIDIVILEGFKNYKGFDKFEVIRKDENRDLLLKNSDELKGVITDYYDYHLKFDINNPKEFVEFLIENYIKRKKE
;
A
#
# COMPACT_ATOMS: atom_id res chain seq x y z
N VAL A 1 4.37 8.03 7.08
CA VAL A 1 3.50 7.26 6.17
C VAL A 1 4.31 6.16 5.51
N CYS A 2 3.82 4.92 5.52
CA CYS A 2 4.36 3.81 4.74
C CYS A 2 3.35 3.42 3.65
N GLY A 3 3.82 3.14 2.43
CA GLY A 3 3.00 2.61 1.35
C GLY A 3 3.45 1.19 1.00
N ILE A 4 2.53 0.25 0.95
CA ILE A 4 2.77 -1.12 0.50
C ILE A 4 1.93 -1.37 -0.75
N LYS A 5 2.60 -1.69 -1.86
CA LYS A 5 1.96 -1.95 -3.15
C LYS A 5 2.00 -3.45 -3.46
N HIS A 6 0.84 -4.01 -3.79
CA HIS A 6 0.72 -5.40 -4.22
C HIS A 6 1.02 -5.54 -5.72
N ASP A 7 2.04 -6.33 -6.08
CA ASP A 7 2.32 -6.73 -7.46
C ASP A 7 2.16 -8.24 -7.65
N PRO A 8 0.93 -8.73 -7.89
CA PRO A 8 0.66 -10.16 -7.99
C PRO A 8 1.29 -10.82 -9.23
N LYS A 9 1.77 -10.04 -10.21
CA LYS A 9 2.40 -10.57 -11.43
C LYS A 9 3.92 -10.44 -11.41
N GLY A 10 4.50 -9.84 -10.36
CA GLY A 10 5.95 -9.67 -10.21
C GLY A 10 6.60 -8.94 -11.38
N LYS A 11 5.90 -7.97 -11.99
CA LYS A 11 6.39 -7.23 -13.17
C LYS A 11 7.17 -5.97 -12.81
N SER A 12 7.13 -5.56 -11.54
CA SER A 12 7.84 -4.38 -11.06
C SER A 12 9.32 -4.68 -10.94
N GLU A 13 10.12 -4.11 -11.84
CA GLU A 13 11.58 -4.17 -11.74
C GLU A 13 12.08 -3.09 -10.77
N THR A 14 12.60 -3.51 -9.61
CA THR A 14 13.16 -2.60 -8.58
C THR A 14 14.69 -2.64 -8.50
N ASP A 15 15.32 -3.71 -9.01
CA ASP A 15 16.77 -3.79 -9.25
C ASP A 15 17.07 -4.16 -10.71
N VAL A 16 18.24 -3.77 -11.19
CA VAL A 16 18.63 -3.93 -12.59
C VAL A 16 19.62 -5.08 -12.73
N LYS A 17 19.31 -6.01 -13.65
CA LYS A 17 20.20 -7.13 -14.01
C LYS A 17 21.60 -6.61 -14.35
N GLY A 18 22.62 -7.22 -13.74
CA GLY A 18 24.03 -6.87 -13.97
C GLY A 18 24.65 -5.94 -12.91
N LYS A 19 23.88 -5.44 -11.95
CA LYS A 19 24.43 -4.79 -10.75
C LYS A 19 24.92 -5.82 -9.71
N ASP A 20 25.80 -5.38 -8.81
CA ASP A 20 26.30 -6.21 -7.71
C ASP A 20 25.18 -6.66 -6.77
N SER A 21 24.25 -5.77 -6.41
CA SER A 21 23.08 -6.10 -5.59
C SER A 21 22.25 -7.22 -6.22
N TYR A 22 22.01 -7.14 -7.53
CA TYR A 22 21.28 -8.16 -8.28
C TYR A 22 22.02 -9.49 -8.26
N ARG A 23 23.34 -9.48 -8.45
CA ARG A 23 24.17 -10.69 -8.37
C ARG A 23 24.12 -11.30 -6.96
N MET A 24 24.27 -10.51 -5.91
CA MET A 24 24.19 -10.99 -4.52
C MET A 24 22.85 -11.65 -4.24
N TYR A 25 21.75 -11.01 -4.61
CA TYR A 25 20.42 -11.56 -4.42
C TYR A 25 20.23 -12.85 -5.23
N SER A 26 20.62 -12.84 -6.51
CA SER A 26 20.50 -14.01 -7.42
C SER A 26 21.36 -15.19 -7.00
N SER A 27 22.50 -14.95 -6.34
CA SER A 27 23.40 -15.99 -5.82
C SER A 27 22.88 -16.69 -4.56
N GLY A 28 21.71 -16.31 -4.05
CA GLY A 28 21.04 -17.01 -2.94
C GLY A 28 21.10 -16.28 -1.60
N ALA A 29 21.50 -15.00 -1.56
CA ALA A 29 21.34 -14.23 -0.33
C ALA A 29 19.85 -14.14 0.06
N GLU A 30 19.54 -14.43 1.32
CA GLU A 30 18.18 -14.29 1.88
C GLU A 30 17.79 -12.82 2.01
N GLN A 31 18.76 -11.95 2.28
CA GLN A 31 18.59 -10.51 2.34
C GLN A 31 19.79 -9.78 1.72
N VAL A 32 19.50 -8.73 0.96
CA VAL A 32 20.50 -7.79 0.44
C VAL A 32 20.09 -6.38 0.83
N ILE A 33 20.98 -5.67 1.53
CA ILE A 33 20.77 -4.27 1.92
C ILE A 33 21.73 -3.40 1.11
N LEU A 34 21.18 -2.52 0.29
CA LEU A 34 21.89 -1.51 -0.48
C LEU A 34 21.80 -0.16 0.22
N VAL A 35 22.94 0.37 0.66
CA VAL A 35 23.03 1.68 1.30
C VAL A 35 23.52 2.71 0.28
N SER A 36 22.75 3.78 0.11
CA SER A 36 23.12 4.97 -0.68
C SER A 36 23.05 6.21 0.19
N PRO A 37 23.70 7.34 -0.17
CA PRO A 37 23.75 8.54 0.67
C PRO A 37 22.39 9.11 1.11
N LYS A 38 21.31 8.83 0.37
CA LYS A 38 19.96 9.35 0.63
C LYS A 38 18.86 8.27 0.66
N LYS A 39 19.22 6.98 0.53
CA LYS A 39 18.24 5.89 0.48
C LYS A 39 18.86 4.57 0.90
N ILE A 40 18.06 3.73 1.53
CA ILE A 40 18.37 2.32 1.76
C ILE A 40 17.36 1.51 0.97
N THR A 41 17.82 0.44 0.31
CA THR A 41 16.95 -0.51 -0.39
C THR A 41 17.22 -1.90 0.16
N SER A 42 16.18 -2.61 0.57
CA SER A 42 16.28 -3.98 1.08
C SER A 42 15.55 -4.92 0.14
N PHE A 43 16.23 -5.97 -0.31
CA PHE A 43 15.65 -7.10 -1.01
C PHE A 43 15.60 -8.28 -0.05
N VAL A 44 14.41 -8.82 0.20
CA VAL A 44 14.20 -9.94 1.12
C VAL A 44 13.52 -11.05 0.35
N ARG A 45 14.03 -12.27 0.47
CA ARG A 45 13.36 -13.44 -0.09
C ARG A 45 12.07 -13.69 0.68
N ASN A 46 10.95 -13.63 -0.03
CA ASN A 46 9.66 -14.04 0.49
C ASN A 46 9.38 -15.47 0.03
N ASN A 47 9.09 -16.35 1.00
CA ASN A 47 8.76 -17.75 0.73
C ASN A 47 7.29 -17.96 0.30
N GLY A 48 6.53 -16.87 0.10
CA GLY A 48 5.16 -16.87 -0.42
C GLY A 48 4.07 -17.05 0.64
N ASN A 49 4.45 -17.13 1.92
CA ASN A 49 3.54 -17.48 3.02
C ASN A 49 3.27 -16.36 4.02
N GLU A 50 3.83 -15.16 3.83
CA GLU A 50 3.72 -14.09 4.83
C GLU A 50 2.36 -13.39 4.76
N ASP A 51 1.66 -13.35 5.90
CA ASP A 51 0.50 -12.48 6.14
C ASP A 51 0.94 -11.01 6.03
N ILE A 52 0.13 -10.13 5.44
CA ILE A 52 0.48 -8.70 5.33
C ILE A 52 0.73 -8.05 6.69
N LYS A 53 0.08 -8.54 7.76
CA LYS A 53 0.31 -8.09 9.13
C LYS A 53 1.72 -8.44 9.58
N GLU A 54 2.20 -9.64 9.27
CA GLU A 54 3.59 -10.00 9.54
C GLU A 54 4.57 -9.15 8.75
N ILE A 55 4.26 -8.82 7.49
CA ILE A 55 5.09 -7.91 6.68
C ILE A 55 5.13 -6.52 7.34
N ILE A 56 3.99 -6.03 7.82
CA ILE A 56 3.91 -4.75 8.53
C ILE A 56 4.78 -4.81 9.80
N ASP A 57 4.59 -5.82 10.64
CA ASP A 57 5.33 -5.97 11.90
C ASP A 57 6.84 -6.13 11.70
N LYS A 58 7.27 -6.80 10.61
CA LYS A 58 8.69 -7.02 10.31
C LYS A 58 9.38 -5.83 9.66
N PHE A 59 8.69 -5.07 8.80
CA PHE A 59 9.34 -4.11 7.90
C PHE A 59 8.90 -2.65 8.06
N VAL A 60 7.79 -2.38 8.73
CA VAL A 60 7.33 -1.00 8.95
C VAL A 60 8.03 -0.42 10.17
N MET A 61 8.59 0.77 10.01
CA MET A 61 9.31 1.46 11.08
C MET A 61 8.32 1.96 12.15
N GLU A 62 8.72 1.93 13.43
CA GLU A 62 7.85 2.25 14.56
C GLU A 62 7.29 3.69 14.52
N GLU A 63 8.03 4.63 13.92
CA GLU A 63 7.63 6.02 13.80
C GLU A 63 6.56 6.30 12.72
N ILE A 64 6.13 5.27 11.97
CA ILE A 64 5.12 5.43 10.93
C ILE A 64 3.71 5.52 11.53
N ASP A 65 3.06 6.66 11.32
CA ASP A 65 1.69 6.89 11.83
C ASP A 65 0.59 6.13 11.07
N ILE A 66 0.81 5.82 9.80
CA ILE A 66 -0.19 5.19 8.91
C ILE A 66 0.48 4.38 7.81
N VAL A 67 -0.09 3.20 7.53
CA VAL A 67 0.26 2.31 6.42
C VAL A 67 -0.88 2.32 5.39
N ILE A 68 -0.53 2.53 4.12
CA ILE A 68 -1.47 2.52 2.99
C ILE A 68 -1.20 1.28 2.13
N LEU A 69 -2.22 0.44 1.96
CA LEU A 69 -2.15 -0.77 1.15
C LEU A 69 -2.78 -0.52 -0.24
N GLU A 70 -1.98 -0.59 -1.31
CA GLU A 70 -2.44 -0.44 -2.69
C GLU A 70 -2.58 -1.82 -3.38
N GLY A 71 -3.75 -2.10 -3.96
CA GLY A 71 -4.00 -3.28 -4.80
C GLY A 71 -4.48 -4.55 -4.06
N PHE A 72 -4.41 -4.60 -2.73
CA PHE A 72 -4.79 -5.73 -1.86
C PHE A 72 -6.31 -6.02 -1.78
N LYS A 73 -7.04 -5.97 -2.91
CA LYS A 73 -8.51 -6.05 -2.96
C LYS A 73 -9.11 -7.27 -2.24
N ASN A 74 -8.44 -8.42 -2.32
CA ASN A 74 -8.91 -9.69 -1.74
C ASN A 74 -8.43 -9.91 -0.30
N TYR A 75 -7.54 -9.06 0.20
CA TYR A 75 -7.00 -9.20 1.56
C TYR A 75 -8.03 -8.72 2.58
N LYS A 76 -8.21 -9.43 3.68
CA LYS A 76 -9.21 -9.11 4.71
C LYS A 76 -8.58 -8.51 5.96
N GLY A 77 -9.38 -7.82 6.76
CA GLY A 77 -8.99 -7.23 8.04
C GLY A 77 -8.47 -5.80 7.95
N PHE A 78 -8.78 -5.08 6.86
CA PHE A 78 -8.40 -3.67 6.68
C PHE A 78 -9.56 -2.89 6.09
N ASP A 79 -9.71 -1.64 6.54
CA ASP A 79 -10.62 -0.67 5.91
C ASP A 79 -10.14 -0.34 4.50
N LYS A 80 -11.09 -0.24 3.57
CA LYS A 80 -10.82 -0.02 2.15
C LYS A 80 -11.56 1.21 1.64
N PHE A 81 -10.85 1.96 0.80
CA PHE A 81 -11.40 3.04 0.01
C PHE A 81 -11.23 2.68 -1.47
N GLU A 82 -12.33 2.58 -2.20
CA GLU A 82 -12.26 2.30 -3.64
C GLU A 82 -12.12 3.61 -4.42
N VAL A 83 -11.02 3.73 -5.16
CA VAL A 83 -10.78 4.85 -6.08
C VAL A 83 -11.35 4.48 -7.45
N ILE A 84 -12.21 5.32 -8.00
CA ILE A 84 -12.78 5.10 -9.33
C ILE A 84 -13.11 6.42 -10.03
N ARG A 85 -12.66 6.56 -11.27
CA ARG A 85 -13.04 7.67 -12.16
C ARG A 85 -14.24 7.32 -13.03
N LYS A 86 -15.03 8.32 -13.41
CA LYS A 86 -16.11 8.20 -14.40
C LYS A 86 -15.67 7.46 -15.67
N ASP A 87 -14.47 7.76 -16.15
CA ASP A 87 -13.91 7.21 -17.40
C ASP A 87 -13.68 5.68 -17.34
N GLU A 88 -13.56 5.10 -16.14
CA GLU A 88 -13.44 3.63 -16.01
C GLU A 88 -14.76 2.91 -16.31
N ASN A 89 -15.89 3.61 -16.22
CA ASN A 89 -17.23 3.13 -16.59
C ASN A 89 -17.54 1.69 -16.11
N ARG A 90 -17.31 1.41 -14.83
CA ARG A 90 -17.53 0.11 -14.20
C ARG A 90 -18.11 0.26 -12.81
N ASP A 91 -18.84 -0.74 -12.34
CA ASP A 91 -19.27 -0.82 -10.94
C ASP A 91 -18.10 -0.86 -9.95
N LEU A 92 -18.39 -0.48 -8.70
CA LEU A 92 -17.52 -0.70 -7.56
C LEU A 92 -17.22 -2.20 -7.39
N LEU A 93 -15.93 -2.55 -7.39
CA LEU A 93 -15.46 -3.92 -7.22
C LEU A 93 -15.70 -4.43 -5.79
N LEU A 94 -15.73 -3.52 -4.82
CA LEU A 94 -15.87 -3.83 -3.40
C LEU A 94 -17.29 -3.57 -2.89
N LYS A 95 -18.30 -3.39 -3.75
CA LYS A 95 -19.69 -3.04 -3.37
C LYS A 95 -20.33 -3.96 -2.32
N ASN A 96 -19.92 -5.22 -2.29
CA ASN A 96 -20.46 -6.24 -1.38
C ASN A 96 -19.51 -6.53 -0.19
N SER A 97 -18.50 -5.70 0.03
CA SER A 97 -17.52 -5.88 1.10
C SER A 97 -17.83 -4.97 2.28
N ASP A 98 -17.98 -5.55 3.47
CA ASP A 98 -18.14 -4.79 4.73
C ASP A 98 -16.91 -3.94 5.10
N GLU A 99 -15.79 -4.19 4.41
CA GLU A 99 -14.53 -3.46 4.55
C GLU A 99 -14.49 -2.20 3.68
N LEU A 100 -15.39 -2.06 2.70
CA LEU A 100 -15.50 -0.83 1.90
C LEU A 100 -16.10 0.26 2.78
N LYS A 101 -15.27 1.20 3.22
CA LYS A 101 -15.69 2.30 4.09
C LYS A 101 -16.11 3.54 3.32
N GLY A 102 -15.52 3.76 2.15
CA GLY A 102 -15.88 4.89 1.31
C GLY A 102 -15.34 4.77 -0.10
N VAL A 103 -15.72 5.71 -0.94
CA VAL A 103 -15.30 5.79 -2.34
C VAL A 103 -14.67 7.13 -2.64
N ILE A 104 -13.67 7.14 -3.50
CA ILE A 104 -12.98 8.36 -3.96
C ILE A 104 -13.27 8.47 -5.46
N THR A 105 -14.23 9.31 -5.83
CA THR A 105 -14.85 9.29 -7.17
C THR A 105 -15.55 10.60 -7.52
N ASP A 106 -15.65 10.87 -8.83
CA ASP A 106 -16.40 11.97 -9.44
C ASP A 106 -17.76 11.53 -10.03
N TYR A 107 -18.13 10.25 -9.91
CA TYR A 107 -19.28 9.69 -10.63
C TYR A 107 -20.30 8.95 -9.76
N TYR A 108 -19.85 8.12 -8.80
CA TYR A 108 -20.76 7.35 -7.94
C TYR A 108 -21.33 8.18 -6.80
N ASP A 109 -22.55 7.86 -6.36
CA ASP A 109 -23.08 8.29 -5.08
C ASP A 109 -22.90 7.16 -4.05
N TYR A 110 -22.43 7.50 -2.85
CA TYR A 110 -22.12 6.55 -1.79
C TYR A 110 -22.14 7.25 -0.43
N HIS A 111 -22.46 6.51 0.63
CA HIS A 111 -22.67 7.09 1.97
C HIS A 111 -21.47 7.90 2.48
N LEU A 112 -20.24 7.42 2.23
CA LEU A 112 -19.00 8.13 2.47
C LEU A 112 -18.23 8.25 1.17
N LYS A 113 -18.19 9.48 0.63
CA LYS A 113 -17.62 9.78 -0.67
C LYS A 113 -16.68 10.97 -0.56
N PHE A 114 -15.57 10.90 -1.29
CA PHE A 114 -14.64 12.00 -1.48
C PHE A 114 -14.48 12.30 -2.98
N ASP A 115 -14.31 13.57 -3.34
CA ASP A 115 -14.03 13.95 -4.72
C ASP A 115 -12.59 13.58 -5.10
N ILE A 116 -12.44 12.74 -6.11
CA ILE A 116 -11.14 12.32 -6.64
C ILE A 116 -10.31 13.47 -7.22
N ASN A 117 -10.97 14.57 -7.59
CA ASN A 117 -10.30 15.77 -8.11
C ASN A 117 -9.99 16.77 -6.99
N ASN A 118 -10.42 16.50 -5.76
CA ASN A 118 -10.11 17.29 -4.57
C ASN A 118 -9.69 16.39 -3.39
N PRO A 119 -8.43 15.91 -3.35
CA PRO A 119 -7.98 14.94 -2.35
C PRO A 119 -7.89 15.51 -0.93
N LYS A 120 -8.02 16.83 -0.75
CA LYS A 120 -7.84 17.50 0.55
C LYS A 120 -8.80 16.95 1.61
N GLU A 121 -10.07 16.79 1.25
CA GLU A 121 -11.11 16.29 2.15
C GLU A 121 -10.80 14.87 2.63
N PHE A 122 -10.32 14.00 1.73
CA PHE A 122 -9.92 12.64 2.09
C PHE A 122 -8.69 12.62 3.00
N VAL A 123 -7.71 13.50 2.76
CA VAL A 123 -6.54 13.63 3.63
C VAL A 123 -6.93 14.07 5.03
N GLU A 124 -7.81 15.07 5.16
CA GLU A 124 -8.33 15.53 6.46
C GLU A 124 -9.07 14.40 7.18
N PHE A 125 -9.91 13.66 6.46
CA PHE A 125 -10.59 12.48 7.00
C PHE A 125 -9.61 11.41 7.51
N LEU A 126 -8.52 11.12 6.76
CA LEU A 126 -7.50 10.17 7.21
C LEU A 126 -6.80 10.63 8.48
N ILE A 127 -6.46 11.92 8.57
CA ILE A 127 -5.82 12.51 9.75
C ILE A 127 -6.73 12.39 10.98
N GLU A 128 -8.02 12.67 10.84
CA GLU A 128 -8.96 12.68 11.96
C GLU A 128 -9.33 11.28 12.46
N ASN A 129 -9.45 10.31 11.54
CA ASN A 129 -10.00 9.00 11.86
C ASN A 129 -8.95 7.90 12.03
N TYR A 130 -7.81 8.01 11.36
CA TYR A 130 -6.80 6.93 11.34
C TYR A 130 -5.48 7.32 12.01
N ILE A 131 -5.17 8.61 12.13
CA ILE A 131 -3.94 9.07 12.78
C ILE A 131 -4.25 9.51 14.21
N LYS A 132 -3.81 8.73 15.19
CA LYS A 132 -3.91 9.13 16.59
C LYS A 132 -3.01 10.33 16.83
N ARG A 133 -3.56 11.45 17.30
CA ARG A 133 -2.75 12.52 17.88
C ARG A 133 -1.99 11.93 19.06
N LYS A 134 -0.65 11.94 19.01
CA LYS A 134 0.16 11.58 20.17
C LYS A 134 -0.30 12.49 21.32
N LYS A 135 -0.81 11.90 22.41
CA LYS A 135 -0.94 12.63 23.67
C LYS A 135 0.48 12.90 24.13
N GLU A 136 0.82 14.18 24.23
CA GLU A 136 2.04 14.65 24.90
C GLU A 136 2.07 14.20 26.35
#